data_AF-A0A7S3VN75-F1
#
_entry.id   AF-A0A7S3VN75-F1
#
_cell.length_a   1.000
_cell.length_b   1.000
_cell.length_c   1.000
_cell.angle_alpha   90.00
_cell.angle_beta   90.00
_cell.angle_gamma   90.00
#
_symmetry.space_group_name_H-M   'P 1'
#
loop_
_entity.id
_entity.type
_entity.pdbx_description
1 polymer ?
#
loop_
_entity_poly.entity_id
_entity_poly.type
_entity_poly.pdbx_seq_one_letter_code
_entity_poly.pdbx_strand_id
1 'polypeptide(L)'
;MLEGVKAALAKWKSTLLWIGLPFTIAPLIAGAVGVMVLLDVEQTGYLAQTQFGQLYTAMARWNPFSSAFVFNFGLIGTVMIATELHRTAVAAKESKKGMKQKKLEAKQAAKGEAKGKKDGGSKEGKRLAKKDS
;
A
#
# COMPACT_ATOMS: atom_id res chain seq x y z
N MET A 1 -7.23 25.50 -7.45
CA MET A 1 -6.95 25.31 -6.01
C MET A 1 -7.35 23.92 -5.48
N LEU A 2 -8.50 23.35 -5.88
CA LEU A 2 -8.98 22.04 -5.39
C LEU A 2 -8.06 20.84 -5.69
N GLU A 3 -7.37 20.82 -6.83
CA GLU A 3 -6.46 19.73 -7.23
C GLU A 3 -5.22 19.62 -6.32
N GLY A 4 -4.62 20.76 -5.94
CA GLY A 4 -3.44 20.81 -5.08
C GLY A 4 -3.72 20.36 -3.64
N VAL A 5 -4.91 20.70 -3.13
CA VAL A 5 -5.36 20.29 -1.78
C VAL A 5 -5.54 18.77 -1.71
N LYS A 6 -6.12 18.14 -2.74
CA LYS A 6 -6.28 16.69 -2.81
C LYS A 6 -4.94 15.95 -2.83
N ALA A 7 -3.97 16.45 -3.60
CA ALA A 7 -2.63 15.86 -3.65
C ALA A 7 -1.88 15.97 -2.31
N ALA A 8 -2.01 17.10 -1.62
CA ALA A 8 -1.45 17.28 -0.28
C ALA A 8 -2.09 16.34 0.75
N LEU A 9 -3.43 16.21 0.73
CA LEU A 9 -4.19 15.29 1.58
C LEU A 9 -3.80 13.83 1.36
N ALA A 10 -3.59 13.42 0.12
CA ALA A 10 -3.17 12.06 -0.21
C ALA A 10 -1.77 11.74 0.34
N LYS A 11 -0.83 12.68 0.22
CA LYS A 11 0.53 12.52 0.78
C LYS A 11 0.48 12.46 2.31
N TRP A 12 -0.32 13.32 2.93
CA TRP A 12 -0.46 13.38 4.38
C TRP A 12 -1.13 12.11 4.94
N LYS A 13 -2.18 11.62 4.30
CA LYS A 13 -2.85 10.35 4.65
C LYS A 13 -1.89 9.16 4.53
N SER A 14 -1.05 9.12 3.50
CA SER A 14 -0.04 8.07 3.36
C SER A 14 1.00 8.12 4.49
N THR A 15 1.47 9.32 4.87
CA THR A 15 2.42 9.47 5.99
C THR A 15 1.79 9.05 7.31
N LEU A 16 0.53 9.44 7.56
CA LEU A 16 -0.23 9.06 8.75
C LEU A 16 -0.43 7.55 8.84
N LEU A 17 -0.70 6.87 7.73
CA LEU A 17 -0.86 5.40 7.72
C LEU A 17 0.44 4.67 8.10
N TRP A 18 1.59 5.15 7.62
CA TRP A 18 2.89 4.56 7.95
C TRP A 18 3.30 4.76 9.42
N ILE A 19 2.96 5.91 10.00
CA ILE A 19 3.24 6.20 11.42
C ILE A 19 2.18 5.54 12.33
N GLY A 20 0.93 5.49 11.90
CA GLY A 20 -0.17 4.88 12.64
C GLY A 20 -0.04 3.36 12.76
N LEU A 21 0.56 2.70 11.77
CA LEU A 21 0.74 1.24 11.77
C LEU A 21 1.55 0.72 12.98
N PRO A 22 2.78 1.20 13.27
CA PRO A 22 3.50 0.76 14.47
C PRO A 22 2.75 1.16 15.76
N PHE A 23 2.02 2.29 15.73
CA PHE A 23 1.22 2.75 16.85
C PHE A 23 0.04 1.83 17.18
N THR A 24 -0.55 1.13 16.21
CA THR A 24 -1.61 0.14 16.47
C THR A 24 -1.08 -1.28 16.70
N ILE A 25 0.07 -1.62 16.10
CA ILE A 25 0.70 -2.94 16.28
C ILE A 25 1.33 -3.08 17.66
N ALA A 26 2.00 -2.04 18.18
CA ALA A 26 2.61 -2.08 19.50
C ALA A 26 1.61 -2.44 20.63
N PRO A 27 0.45 -1.77 20.77
CA PRO A 27 -0.55 -2.16 21.77
C PRO A 27 -1.20 -3.52 21.47
N LEU A 28 -1.31 -3.94 20.20
CA LEU A 28 -1.77 -5.29 19.87
C LEU A 28 -0.83 -6.37 20.42
N ILE A 29 0.48 -6.22 20.18
CA ILE A 29 1.49 -7.16 20.68
C ILE A 29 1.55 -7.11 22.20
N ALA A 30 1.61 -5.91 22.80
CA ALA A 30 1.61 -5.75 24.24
C ALA A 30 0.34 -6.33 24.89
N GLY A 31 -0.81 -6.17 24.25
CA GLY A 31 -2.08 -6.79 24.65
C GLY A 31 -2.02 -8.31 24.59
N ALA A 32 -1.54 -8.89 23.48
CA ALA A 32 -1.43 -10.33 23.31
C ALA A 32 -0.48 -10.97 24.33
N VAL A 33 0.69 -10.37 24.52
CA VAL A 33 1.69 -10.81 25.51
C VAL A 33 1.14 -10.67 26.92
N GLY A 34 0.46 -9.56 27.21
CA GLY A 34 -0.15 -9.33 28.53
C GLY A 34 -1.29 -10.29 28.84
N VAL A 35 -2.10 -10.68 27.85
CA VAL A 35 -3.09 -11.75 28.02
C VAL A 35 -2.40 -13.10 28.28
N MET A 36 -1.31 -13.43 27.58
CA MET A 36 -0.53 -14.63 27.89
C MET A 36 -0.01 -14.63 29.33
N VAL A 37 0.48 -13.50 29.83
CA VAL A 37 0.91 -13.36 31.24
C VAL A 37 -0.26 -13.54 32.20
N LEU A 38 -1.46 -13.05 31.87
CA LEU A 38 -2.65 -13.22 32.70
C LEU A 38 -3.18 -14.66 32.74
N LEU A 39 -2.99 -15.40 31.63
CA LEU A 39 -3.37 -16.81 31.56
C LEU A 39 -2.39 -17.72 32.32
N ASP A 40 -1.16 -17.24 32.58
CA ASP A 40 -0.18 -17.90 33.42
C ASP A 40 -0.47 -17.64 34.91
N VAL A 41 -1.53 -18.31 35.40
CA VAL A 41 -2.03 -18.19 36.79
C VAL A 41 -0.97 -18.60 37.82
N GLU A 42 -0.08 -19.53 37.45
CA GLU A 42 0.98 -20.03 38.34
C GLU A 42 2.24 -19.13 38.33
N GLN A 43 2.29 -18.11 37.46
CA GLN A 43 3.46 -17.23 37.25
C GLN A 43 4.77 -18.01 37.03
N THR A 44 4.68 -19.20 36.42
CA THR A 44 5.84 -20.08 36.19
C THR A 44 6.58 -19.68 34.92
N GLY A 45 5.92 -18.95 34.03
CA GLY A 45 6.48 -18.46 32.79
C GLY A 45 7.46 -17.31 32.99
N TYR A 46 8.57 -17.36 32.26
CA TYR A 46 9.59 -16.31 32.22
C TYR A 46 9.00 -14.90 31.97
N LEU A 47 7.94 -14.82 31.15
CA LEU A 47 7.24 -13.58 30.81
C LEU A 47 6.52 -12.93 31.99
N ALA A 48 5.92 -13.73 32.88
CA ALA A 48 5.23 -13.23 34.08
C ALA A 48 6.20 -12.62 35.10
N GLN A 49 7.45 -13.10 35.10
CA GLN A 49 8.51 -12.62 36.00
C GLN A 49 9.19 -11.34 35.52
N THR A 50 8.99 -10.94 34.25
CA THR A 50 9.54 -9.69 33.72
C THR A 50 8.89 -8.45 34.35
N GLN A 51 9.60 -7.31 34.33
CA GLN A 51 9.03 -6.02 34.76
C GLN A 51 7.75 -5.66 34.01
N PHE A 52 7.66 -6.03 32.72
CA PHE A 52 6.45 -5.86 31.93
C PHE A 52 5.30 -6.73 32.47
N GLY A 53 5.54 -8.01 32.71
CA GLY A 53 4.53 -8.94 33.22
C GLY A 53 3.98 -8.52 34.58
N GLN A 54 4.86 -8.07 35.48
CA GLN A 54 4.46 -7.54 36.80
C GLN A 54 3.61 -6.27 36.67
N LEU A 55 4.04 -5.32 35.83
CA LEU A 55 3.30 -4.08 35.59
C LEU A 55 1.94 -4.36 34.94
N TYR A 56 1.89 -5.28 33.97
CA TYR A 56 0.66 -5.66 33.27
C TYR A 56 -0.33 -6.34 34.21
N THR A 57 0.16 -7.23 35.08
CA THR A 57 -0.66 -7.89 36.12
C THR A 57 -1.20 -6.87 37.13
N ALA A 58 -0.38 -5.90 37.54
CA ALA A 58 -0.81 -4.82 38.41
C ALA A 58 -1.90 -3.95 37.75
N MET A 59 -1.73 -3.63 36.46
CA MET A 59 -2.70 -2.86 35.68
C MET A 59 -4.03 -3.61 35.53
N ALA A 60 -3.97 -4.92 35.26
CA ALA A 60 -5.14 -5.78 35.16
C ALA A 60 -5.87 -5.97 36.50
N ARG A 61 -5.13 -6.00 37.63
CA ARG A 61 -5.74 -6.00 38.97
C ARG A 61 -6.50 -4.71 39.27
N TRP A 62 -5.99 -3.57 38.82
CA TRP A 62 -6.67 -2.29 39.01
C TRP A 62 -7.88 -2.13 38.09
N ASN A 63 -7.76 -2.56 36.83
CA ASN A 63 -8.86 -2.60 35.88
C ASN A 63 -8.77 -3.86 35.00
N PRO A 64 -9.62 -4.88 35.22
CA PRO A 64 -9.60 -6.12 34.45
C PRO A 64 -9.95 -5.91 32.97
N PHE A 65 -10.61 -4.80 32.61
CA PHE A 65 -10.93 -4.47 31.23
C PHE A 65 -9.77 -3.80 30.48
N SER A 66 -8.72 -3.34 31.17
CA SER A 66 -7.60 -2.64 30.53
C SER A 66 -6.89 -3.52 29.48
N SER A 67 -6.72 -4.82 29.77
CA SER A 67 -6.10 -5.77 28.84
C SER A 67 -6.92 -5.96 27.58
N ALA A 68 -8.24 -6.14 27.75
CA ALA A 68 -9.18 -6.24 26.66
C ALA A 68 -9.22 -4.95 25.83
N PHE A 69 -9.21 -3.76 26.46
CA PHE A 69 -9.16 -2.49 25.75
C PHE A 69 -7.89 -2.34 24.90
N VAL A 70 -6.72 -2.62 25.47
CA VAL A 70 -5.43 -2.51 24.78
C VAL A 70 -5.37 -3.47 23.59
N PHE A 71 -5.78 -4.72 23.79
CA PHE A 71 -5.81 -5.72 22.73
C PHE A 71 -6.83 -5.39 21.63
N ASN A 72 -8.07 -5.06 21.98
CA ASN A 72 -9.12 -4.74 21.00
C ASN A 72 -8.81 -3.45 20.24
N PHE A 73 -8.28 -2.43 20.91
CA PHE A 73 -7.87 -1.19 20.26
C PHE A 73 -6.73 -1.44 19.26
N GLY A 74 -5.71 -2.21 19.67
CA GLY A 74 -4.64 -2.62 18.77
C GLY A 74 -5.14 -3.44 17.58
N LEU A 75 -6.09 -4.35 17.81
CA LEU A 75 -6.65 -5.21 16.77
C LEU A 75 -7.50 -4.40 15.77
N ILE A 76 -8.48 -3.63 16.25
CA ILE A 76 -9.36 -2.82 15.41
C ILE A 76 -8.53 -1.78 14.64
N GLY A 77 -7.61 -1.10 15.31
CA GLY A 77 -6.73 -0.12 14.68
C GLY A 77 -5.88 -0.74 13.58
N THR A 78 -5.27 -1.90 13.85
CA THR A 78 -4.45 -2.61 12.85
C THR A 78 -5.28 -3.10 11.67
N VAL A 79 -6.48 -3.66 11.91
CA VAL A 79 -7.39 -4.11 10.84
C VAL A 79 -7.86 -2.93 9.97
N MET A 80 -8.23 -1.80 10.57
CA MET A 80 -8.64 -0.61 9.81
C MET A 80 -7.50 -0.06 8.94
N ILE A 81 -6.28 0.02 9.49
CA ILE A 81 -5.12 0.47 8.74
C ILE A 81 -4.78 -0.53 7.61
N ALA A 82 -4.78 -1.84 7.91
CA ALA A 82 -4.47 -2.88 6.94
C ALA A 82 -5.49 -2.95 5.79
N THR A 83 -6.79 -2.83 6.08
CA THR A 83 -7.84 -2.81 5.06
C THR A 83 -7.73 -1.59 4.15
N GLU A 84 -7.37 -0.43 4.69
CA GLU A 84 -7.16 0.78 3.90
C GLU A 84 -5.88 0.71 3.03
N LEU A 85 -4.79 0.14 3.57
CA LEU A 85 -3.57 -0.19 2.80
C LEU A 85 -3.86 -1.19 1.69
N HIS A 86 -4.69 -2.20 1.94
CA HIS A 86 -5.07 -3.18 0.92
C HIS A 86 -5.90 -2.53 -0.19
N ARG A 87 -6.90 -1.70 0.16
CA ARG A 87 -7.72 -0.96 -0.82
C ARG A 87 -6.88 -0.03 -1.69
N THR A 88 -5.98 0.73 -1.09
CA THR A 88 -5.08 1.63 -1.83
C THR A 88 -4.11 0.86 -2.73
N ALA A 89 -3.59 -0.28 -2.27
CA ALA A 89 -2.73 -1.15 -3.07
C ALA A 89 -3.47 -1.76 -4.28
N VAL A 90 -4.72 -2.17 -4.12
CA VAL A 90 -5.56 -2.70 -5.22
C VAL A 90 -5.84 -1.59 -6.24
N ALA A 91 -6.30 -0.42 -5.80
CA ALA A 91 -6.54 0.73 -6.69
C ALA A 91 -5.29 1.16 -7.46
N ALA A 92 -4.11 1.13 -6.82
CA ALA A 92 -2.84 1.42 -7.46
C ALA A 92 -2.44 0.35 -8.50
N LYS A 93 -2.75 -0.93 -8.25
CA LYS A 93 -2.49 -2.03 -9.20
C LYS A 93 -3.36 -1.91 -10.45
N GLU A 94 -4.64 -1.59 -10.30
CA GLU A 94 -5.56 -1.38 -11.42
C GLU A 94 -5.15 -0.17 -12.27
N SER A 95 -4.80 0.93 -11.61
CA SER A 95 -4.30 2.15 -12.28
C SER A 95 -3.02 1.88 -13.09
N LYS A 96 -2.07 1.11 -12.53
CA LYS A 96 -0.83 0.73 -13.22
C LYS A 96 -1.08 -0.22 -14.41
N LYS A 97 -2.06 -1.14 -14.32
CA LYS A 97 -2.43 -2.01 -15.44
C LYS A 97 -3.00 -1.21 -16.61
N GLY A 98 -3.95 -0.32 -16.36
CA GLY A 98 -4.53 0.54 -17.40
C GLY A 98 -3.51 1.46 -18.07
N MET A 99 -2.55 2.01 -17.29
CA MET A 99 -1.50 2.86 -17.84
C MET A 99 -0.49 2.09 -18.72
N LYS A 100 -0.16 0.84 -18.36
CA LYS A 100 0.66 -0.05 -19.20
C LYS A 100 -0.03 -0.38 -20.52
N GLN A 101 -1.34 -0.63 -20.48
CA GLN A 101 -2.13 -0.97 -21.67
C GLN A 101 -2.21 0.22 -22.65
N LYS A 102 -2.53 1.43 -22.16
CA LYS A 102 -2.51 2.65 -22.98
C LYS A 102 -1.14 2.95 -23.58
N LYS A 103 -0.05 2.69 -22.84
CA LYS A 103 1.32 2.89 -23.33
C LYS A 103 1.71 1.88 -24.43
N LEU A 104 1.14 0.67 -24.39
CA LEU A 104 1.29 -0.36 -25.42
C LEU A 104 0.50 0.01 -26.68
N GLU A 105 -0.75 0.45 -26.54
CA GLU A 105 -1.59 0.92 -27.65
C GLU A 105 -0.99 2.15 -28.35
N ALA A 106 -0.52 3.14 -27.58
CA ALA A 106 0.16 4.32 -28.13
C ALA A 106 1.47 3.96 -28.85
N LYS A 107 2.24 2.99 -28.34
CA LYS A 107 3.45 2.48 -29.03
C LYS A 107 3.12 1.72 -30.31
N GLN A 108 2.00 1.01 -30.37
CA GLN A 108 1.58 0.29 -31.58
C GLN A 108 1.03 1.24 -32.64
N ALA A 109 0.26 2.26 -32.27
CA ALA A 109 -0.21 3.31 -33.16
C ALA A 109 0.96 4.09 -33.80
N ALA A 110 1.95 4.50 -33.00
CA ALA A 110 3.14 5.20 -33.50
C ALA A 110 4.02 4.34 -34.43
N LYS A 111 3.97 3.00 -34.30
CA LYS A 111 4.73 2.08 -35.16
C LYS A 111 4.01 1.78 -36.49
N GLY A 112 2.68 1.95 -36.53
CA GLY A 112 1.88 1.83 -37.75
C GLY A 112 2.08 3.01 -38.71
N GLU A 113 2.14 4.24 -38.20
CA GLU A 113 2.34 5.45 -39.02
C GLU A 113 3.75 5.53 -39.64
N ALA A 114 4.78 5.02 -38.94
CA ALA A 114 6.15 4.99 -39.45
C ALA A 114 6.35 4.02 -40.63
N LYS A 115 5.48 3.02 -40.80
CA LYS A 115 5.55 2.05 -41.92
C LYS A 115 4.80 2.54 -43.16
N GLY A 116 3.76 3.36 -43.01
CA GLY A 116 3.01 3.94 -44.14
C GLY A 116 3.77 5.03 -44.93
N LYS A 117 4.75 5.70 -44.31
CA LYS A 117 5.55 6.74 -44.98
C LYS A 117 6.72 6.22 -45.81
N LYS A 118 7.07 4.93 -45.71
CA LYS A 118 8.24 4.35 -46.42
C LYS A 118 7.90 3.78 -47.80
N ASP A 119 6.62 3.51 -48.09
CA ASP A 119 6.18 2.88 -49.35
C ASP A 119 5.61 3.86 -50.39
N GLY A 120 5.42 5.14 -50.05
CA GLY A 120 4.82 6.15 -50.95
C GLY A 120 5.80 6.98 -51.79
N GLY A 121 7.12 6.84 -51.61
CA GLY A 121 8.12 7.78 -52.14
C GLY A 121 8.98 7.32 -53.32
N SER A 122 8.66 6.22 -54.02
CA SER A 122 9.62 5.61 -54.97
C SER A 122 9.05 5.21 -56.34
N LYS A 123 8.10 5.97 -56.91
CA LYS A 123 7.62 5.68 -58.29
C LYS A 123 7.44 6.86 -59.25
N GLU A 124 7.86 8.08 -58.90
CA GLU A 124 7.68 9.27 -59.78
C GLU A 124 8.96 9.81 -60.46
N GLY A 125 10.04 9.01 -60.53
CA GLY A 125 11.34 9.49 -61.03
C GLY A 125 11.90 8.84 -62.32
N LYS A 126 11.16 7.99 -63.04
CA LYS A 126 11.74 7.20 -64.17
C LYS A 126 10.94 7.22 -65.48
N ARG A 127 10.39 8.35 -65.89
CA ARG A 127 9.69 8.48 -67.20
C ARG A 127 10.16 9.56 -68.16
N LEU A 128 11.29 10.24 -67.92
CA LEU A 128 11.74 11.34 -68.78
C LEU A 128 13.14 11.19 -69.40
N ALA A 129 13.67 9.97 -69.52
CA ALA A 129 14.96 9.75 -70.19
C ALA A 129 14.88 8.58 -71.19
N LYS A 130 14.07 8.74 -72.25
CA LYS A 130 14.23 7.99 -73.52
C LYS A 130 13.33 8.59 -74.61
N LYS A 131 13.75 9.75 -75.11
CA LYS A 131 13.44 10.22 -76.46
C LYS A 131 14.61 11.14 -76.80
N ASP A 132 15.52 10.61 -77.60
CA ASP A 132 16.51 11.28 -78.45
C ASP A 132 17.64 10.27 -78.74
N SER A 133 17.36 9.38 -79.68
CA SER A 133 18.32 8.64 -80.51
C SER A 133 17.60 8.23 -81.78
#